data_AF-A0A1V8NT51-F1
#
_entry.id   AF-A0A1V8NT51-F1
#
_cell.length_a   1.000
_cell.length_b   1.000
_cell.length_c   1.000
_cell.angle_alpha   90.00
_cell.angle_beta   90.00
_cell.angle_gamma   90.00
#
_symmetry.space_group_name_H-M   'P 1'
#
loop_
_entity.id
_entity.type
_entity.pdbx_description
1 polymer ?
#
loop_
_entity_poly.entity_id
_entity_poly.type
_entity_poly.pdbx_seq_one_letter_code
_entity_poly.pdbx_strand_id
1 'polypeptide(L)'
;MRTGNVYCYGVSPQGKFKRFLKLENKRYQSISHLNSGEVSEEHFHLLMNISSIRGKKITSALQAFFVEGKTRREACTKYDIDPGNFSRKIEEIQSLSQNIVALYLHYLSYSSVLL
;
A
#
# COMPACT_ATOMS: atom_id res chain seq x y z
N MET A 1 17.48 -5.38 11.21
CA MET A 1 16.11 -5.05 11.62
C MET A 1 15.24 -6.27 11.35
N ARG A 2 14.55 -6.79 12.37
CA ARG A 2 13.76 -8.04 12.28
C ARG A 2 12.52 -7.78 11.43
N THR A 3 12.43 -8.39 10.25
CA THR A 3 11.18 -8.45 9.48
C THR A 3 10.24 -9.41 10.19
N GLY A 4 9.17 -8.88 10.77
CA GLY A 4 8.11 -9.69 11.36
C GLY A 4 7.42 -10.52 10.29
N ASN A 5 7.20 -11.81 10.55
CA ASN A 5 6.38 -12.65 9.70
C ASN A 5 4.92 -12.21 9.88
N VAL A 6 4.30 -11.69 8.83
CA VAL A 6 2.84 -11.49 8.77
C VAL A 6 2.24 -12.74 8.16
N TYR A 7 1.44 -13.47 8.94
CA TYR A 7 0.74 -14.67 8.51
C TYR A 7 -0.71 -14.31 8.16
N CYS A 8 -1.15 -14.62 6.95
CA CYS A 8 -2.58 -14.64 6.62
C CYS A 8 -3.06 -16.09 6.48
N TYR A 9 -4.21 -16.36 7.08
CA TYR A 9 -4.84 -17.66 7.11
C TYR A 9 -5.76 -17.83 5.89
N GLY A 10 -5.63 -18.94 5.17
CA GLY A 10 -6.47 -19.28 4.02
C GLY A 10 -6.84 -20.76 4.00
N VAL A 11 -8.09 -21.07 3.70
CA VAL A 11 -8.64 -22.44 3.68
C VAL A 11 -8.46 -23.04 2.28
N SER A 12 -7.80 -24.19 2.20
CA SER A 12 -7.72 -24.99 0.96
C SER A 12 -9.10 -25.54 0.58
N PRO A 13 -9.40 -25.80 -0.71
CA PRO A 13 -10.62 -26.49 -1.15
C PRO A 13 -10.88 -27.85 -0.48
N GLN A 14 -9.89 -28.41 0.22
CA GLN A 14 -9.98 -29.67 0.96
C GLN A 14 -10.01 -29.47 2.49
N GLY A 15 -10.27 -28.25 3.00
CA GLY A 15 -10.32 -27.95 4.43
C GLY A 15 -8.98 -28.05 5.17
N LYS A 16 -7.87 -28.30 4.47
CA LYS A 16 -6.53 -28.39 5.07
C LYS A 16 -5.79 -27.07 4.96
N PHE A 17 -5.40 -26.56 6.12
CA PHE A 17 -4.52 -25.40 6.24
C PHE A 17 -3.14 -25.75 5.67
N LYS A 18 -2.81 -25.26 4.46
CA LYS A 18 -1.50 -25.52 3.84
C LYS A 18 -0.72 -24.23 3.65
N ARG A 19 0.56 -24.30 4.02
CA ARG A 19 1.60 -23.29 3.83
C ARG A 19 1.93 -23.15 2.34
N PHE A 20 1.08 -22.46 1.59
CA PHE A 20 1.38 -22.01 0.24
C PHE A 20 1.57 -20.50 0.30
N LEU A 21 2.78 -20.02 -0.01
CA LEU A 21 3.05 -18.68 -0.59
C LEU A 21 4.54 -18.35 -0.51
N LYS A 22 5.37 -19.08 -1.28
CA LYS A 22 6.70 -18.58 -1.68
C LYS A 22 6.70 -18.05 -3.12
N LEU A 23 5.70 -18.39 -3.95
CA LEU A 23 5.68 -18.10 -5.39
C LEU A 23 4.72 -16.97 -5.81
N GLU A 24 3.56 -16.75 -5.17
CA GLU A 24 2.68 -15.61 -5.53
C GLU A 24 3.06 -14.27 -4.88
N ASN A 25 4.10 -14.28 -4.02
CA ASN A 25 4.59 -13.10 -3.31
C ASN A 25 5.03 -11.97 -4.26
N LYS A 26 5.56 -12.32 -5.44
CA LYS A 26 6.01 -11.35 -6.45
C LYS A 26 4.86 -10.60 -7.12
N ARG A 27 3.74 -11.28 -7.40
CA ARG A 27 2.52 -10.67 -7.98
C ARG A 27 1.75 -9.86 -6.94
N TYR A 28 1.71 -10.34 -5.70
CA TYR A 28 1.09 -9.62 -4.58
C TYR A 28 1.81 -8.28 -4.31
N GLN A 29 3.14 -8.31 -4.27
CA GLN A 29 3.97 -7.11 -4.18
C GLN A 29 3.73 -6.17 -5.37
N SER A 30 3.61 -6.68 -6.60
CA SER A 30 3.46 -5.82 -7.78
C SER A 30 2.15 -5.05 -7.84
N ILE A 31 1.04 -5.59 -7.34
CA ILE A 31 -0.27 -4.90 -7.41
C ILE A 31 -0.49 -3.91 -6.25
N SER A 32 0.18 -4.13 -5.12
CA SER A 32 0.00 -3.34 -3.90
C SER A 32 1.08 -2.28 -3.70
N HIS A 33 2.23 -2.41 -4.36
CA HIS A 33 3.29 -1.42 -4.30
C HIS A 33 2.97 -0.24 -5.20
N LEU A 34 2.98 0.95 -4.62
CA LEU A 34 2.70 2.20 -5.34
C LEU A 34 4.01 2.80 -5.84
N ASN A 35 4.13 3.02 -7.15
CA ASN A 35 5.29 3.69 -7.72
C ASN A 35 5.04 5.19 -7.88
N SER A 36 6.13 5.95 -7.87
CA SER A 36 6.12 7.39 -8.13
C SER A 36 5.59 7.67 -9.54
N GLY A 37 4.53 8.47 -9.65
CA GLY A 37 3.93 8.88 -10.92
C GLY A 37 3.02 7.83 -11.56
N GLU A 38 2.74 6.72 -10.88
CA GLU A 38 1.88 5.65 -11.38
C GLU A 38 0.53 5.57 -10.62
N VAL A 39 0.33 6.42 -9.61
CA VAL A 39 -0.92 6.45 -8.84
C VAL A 39 -1.85 7.51 -9.42
N SER A 40 -3.07 7.12 -9.80
CA SER A 40 -4.08 8.09 -10.24
C SER A 40 -4.48 9.03 -9.11
N GLU A 41 -4.93 10.24 -9.45
CA GLU A 41 -5.39 11.22 -8.46
C GLU A 41 -6.54 10.66 -7.61
N GLU A 42 -7.52 9.99 -8.22
CA GLU A 42 -8.63 9.37 -7.51
C GLU A 42 -8.16 8.30 -6.51
N HIS A 43 -7.26 7.40 -6.93
CA HIS A 43 -6.71 6.37 -6.05
C HIS A 43 -5.95 7.01 -4.89
N PHE A 44 -5.15 8.05 -5.14
CA PHE A 44 -4.44 8.80 -4.11
C PHE A 44 -5.41 9.43 -3.11
N HIS A 45 -6.49 10.09 -3.56
CA HIS A 45 -7.49 10.70 -2.68
C HIS A 45 -8.17 9.66 -1.78
N LEU A 46 -8.51 8.49 -2.32
CA LEU A 46 -9.07 7.38 -1.52
C LEU A 46 -8.10 6.92 -0.42
N LEU A 47 -6.82 6.72 -0.76
CA LEU A 47 -5.79 6.37 0.22
C LEU A 47 -5.67 7.44 1.30
N MET A 48 -5.65 8.73 0.92
CA MET A 48 -5.55 9.83 1.88
C MET A 48 -6.77 9.91 2.81
N ASN A 49 -7.97 9.67 2.28
CA ASN A 49 -9.21 9.63 3.07
C ASN A 49 -9.19 8.54 4.15
N ILE A 50 -8.69 7.35 3.81
CA ILE A 50 -8.57 6.23 4.74
C ILE A 50 -7.42 6.44 5.73
N SER A 51 -6.31 7.03 5.29
CA SER A 51 -5.12 7.25 6.12
C SER A 51 -5.38 8.19 7.30
N SER A 52 -4.45 8.21 8.27
CA SER A 52 -4.44 9.17 9.38
C SER A 52 -3.76 10.51 9.03
N ILE A 53 -3.23 10.64 7.81
CA ILE A 53 -2.41 11.78 7.39
C ILE A 53 -3.31 12.97 7.06
N ARG A 54 -3.10 14.11 7.75
CA ARG A 54 -3.93 15.33 7.60
C ARG A 54 -3.17 16.62 7.30
N GLY A 55 -1.84 16.63 7.38
CA GLY A 55 -1.07 17.85 7.18
C GLY A 55 -1.05 18.31 5.72
N LYS A 56 -1.44 19.55 5.43
CA LYS A 56 -1.50 20.07 4.04
C LYS A 56 -0.18 19.92 3.29
N LYS A 57 0.94 20.35 3.89
CA LYS A 57 2.28 20.22 3.30
C LYS A 57 2.60 18.77 2.93
N ILE A 58 2.39 17.84 3.87
CA ILE A 58 2.71 16.42 3.65
C ILE A 58 1.79 15.77 2.62
N THR A 59 0.49 16.10 2.63
CA THR A 59 -0.45 15.63 1.61
C THR A 59 -0.06 16.10 0.21
N SER A 60 0.28 17.39 0.05
CA SER A 60 0.74 17.92 -1.24
C SER A 60 2.07 17.31 -1.69
N ALA A 61 2.98 17.02 -0.77
CA ALA A 61 4.24 16.35 -1.09
C ALA A 61 4.03 14.89 -1.52
N LEU A 62 3.13 14.16 -0.86
CA LEU A 62 2.78 12.79 -1.23
C LEU A 62 2.07 12.75 -2.59
N GLN A 63 1.19 13.71 -2.89
CA GLN A 63 0.57 13.83 -4.20
C GLN A 63 1.61 14.08 -5.30
N ALA A 64 2.55 15.01 -5.05
CA ALA A 64 3.62 15.29 -6.00
C ALA A 64 4.50 14.06 -6.26
N PHE A 65 4.73 13.21 -5.27
CA PHE A 65 5.49 11.97 -5.43
C PHE A 65 4.68 10.88 -6.15
N PHE A 66 3.53 10.49 -5.60
CA PHE A 66 2.76 9.35 -6.09
C PHE A 66 2.01 9.62 -7.40
N VAL A 67 1.51 10.85 -7.60
CA VAL A 67 0.68 11.22 -8.75
C VAL A 67 1.50 11.96 -9.80
N GLU A 68 2.26 13.00 -9.42
CA GLU A 68 3.01 13.82 -10.39
C GLU A 68 4.39 13.22 -10.75
N GLY A 69 4.82 12.15 -10.08
CA GLY A 69 6.09 11.48 -10.36
C GLY A 69 7.34 12.23 -9.92
N LYS A 70 7.22 13.22 -9.02
CA LYS A 70 8.38 13.91 -8.45
C LYS A 70 9.24 12.97 -7.64
N THR A 71 10.55 13.13 -7.71
CA THR A 71 11.46 12.41 -6.83
C THR A 71 11.24 12.81 -5.37
N ARG A 72 11.63 11.93 -4.43
CA ARG A 72 11.57 12.24 -2.99
C ARG A 72 12.25 13.57 -2.65
N ARG A 73 13.41 13.84 -3.27
CA ARG A 73 14.17 15.07 -3.07
C ARG A 73 13.37 16.29 -3.52
N GLU A 74 12.83 16.26 -4.74
CA GLU A 74 12.04 17.38 -5.27
C GLU A 74 10.80 17.68 -4.42
N ALA A 75 10.08 16.64 -3.98
CA ALA A 75 8.91 16.81 -3.12
C ALA A 75 9.30 17.40 -1.74
N CYS A 76 10.35 16.88 -1.10
CA CYS A 76 10.83 17.39 0.19
C CYS A 76 11.28 18.86 0.08
N THR A 77 12.03 19.20 -0.97
CA THR A 77 12.49 20.57 -1.21
C THR A 77 11.33 21.52 -1.51
N LYS A 78 10.39 21.12 -2.38
CA LYS A 78 9.25 21.98 -2.78
C LYS A 78 8.32 22.32 -1.60
N TYR A 79 8.10 21.38 -0.71
CA TYR A 79 7.13 21.54 0.39
C TYR A 79 7.78 21.76 1.76
N ASP A 80 9.11 21.89 1.81
CA ASP A 80 9.87 22.13 3.04
C ASP A 80 9.55 21.06 4.11
N ILE A 81 9.83 19.80 3.75
CA ILE A 81 9.59 18.62 4.59
C ILE A 81 10.90 17.89 4.83
N ASP A 82 11.10 17.48 6.08
CA ASP A 82 12.19 16.59 6.46
C ASP A 82 12.13 15.26 5.67
N PRO A 83 13.23 14.84 4.99
CA PRO A 83 13.26 13.60 4.21
C PRO A 83 12.94 12.33 5.03
N GLY A 84 13.28 12.32 6.32
CA GLY A 84 12.98 11.22 7.23
C GLY A 84 11.47 11.10 7.49
N ASN A 85 10.82 12.21 7.82
CA ASN A 85 9.37 12.28 7.96
C ASN A 85 8.66 11.91 6.65
N PHE A 86 9.13 12.42 5.51
CA PHE A 86 8.55 12.10 4.21
C PHE A 86 8.64 10.61 3.89
N SER A 87 9.79 9.98 4.14
CA SER A 87 10.00 8.55 3.92
C SER A 87 9.05 7.70 4.78
N ARG A 88 8.86 8.05 6.05
CA ARG A 88 7.89 7.36 6.93
C ARG A 88 6.46 7.47 6.41
N LYS A 89 6.10 8.62 5.83
CA LYS A 89 4.75 8.85 5.28
C LYS A 89 4.52 8.10 3.97
N ILE A 90 5.56 7.93 3.15
CA ILE A 90 5.52 7.01 2.01
C ILE A 90 5.30 5.58 2.50
N GLU A 91 6.03 5.12 3.52
CA GLU A 91 5.88 3.78 4.08
C GLU A 91 4.48 3.55 4.68
N GLU A 92 3.90 4.55 5.35
CA GLU A 92 2.52 4.49 5.87
C GLU A 92 1.51 4.27 4.74
N ILE A 93 1.62 5.01 3.63
CA ILE A 93 0.74 4.86 2.47
C ILE A 93 0.96 3.52 1.75
N GLN A 94 2.21 3.06 1.63
CA GLN A 94 2.51 1.74 1.06
C GLN A 94 1.90 0.60 1.89
N SER A 95 2.04 0.67 3.22
CA SER A 95 1.44 -0.32 4.11
C SER A 95 -0.08 -0.31 4.04
N LEU A 96 -0.70 0.88 3.92
CA LEU A 96 -2.14 1.01 3.73
C LEU A 96 -2.59 0.34 2.42
N SER A 97 -1.92 0.60 1.31
CA SER A 97 -2.21 -0.05 0.01
C SER A 97 -2.13 -1.58 0.10
N GLN A 98 -1.07 -2.10 0.74
CA GLN A 98 -0.91 -3.55 0.97
C GLN A 98 -2.04 -4.14 1.80
N ASN A 99 -2.50 -3.44 2.84
CA ASN A 99 -3.61 -3.89 3.68
C ASN A 99 -4.95 -3.87 2.92
N ILE A 100 -5.18 -2.85 2.09
CA ILE A 100 -6.40 -2.75 1.26
C ILE A 100 -6.45 -3.91 0.26
N VAL A 101 -5.34 -4.22 -0.42
CA VAL A 101 -5.26 -5.38 -1.32
C VAL A 101 -5.46 -6.69 -0.55
N ALA A 102 -4.86 -6.84 0.63
CA ALA A 102 -5.06 -8.02 1.47
C ALA A 102 -6.55 -8.24 1.80
N LEU A 103 -7.21 -7.16 2.22
CA LEU A 103 -8.61 -7.16 2.59
C LEU A 103 -9.51 -7.45 1.38
N TYR A 104 -9.22 -6.84 0.23
CA TYR A 104 -9.93 -7.09 -1.02
C TYR A 104 -9.85 -8.56 -1.45
N LEU A 105 -8.66 -9.16 -1.42
CA LEU A 105 -8.49 -10.60 -1.73
C LEU A 105 -9.24 -11.48 -0.72
N HIS A 106 -9.29 -11.09 0.54
CA HIS A 106 -10.07 -11.80 1.55
C HIS A 106 -11.57 -11.76 1.22
N TYR A 107 -12.12 -10.61 0.82
CA TYR A 107 -13.52 -10.51 0.38
C TYR A 107 -13.81 -11.30 -0.88
N LEU A 108 -12.92 -11.29 -1.87
CA LEU A 108 -13.07 -12.13 -3.07
C LEU A 108 -13.13 -13.63 -2.73
N SER A 109 -12.37 -14.06 -1.72
CA SER A 109 -12.37 -15.47 -1.29
C SER A 109 -13.71 -15.92 -0.68
N TYR A 110 -14.47 -15.00 -0.06
CA TYR A 110 -15.81 -15.29 0.44
C TYR A 110 -16.86 -15.37 -0.66
N SER A 111 -16.73 -14.54 -1.71
CA SER A 111 -17.70 -14.53 -2.83
C SER A 111 -17.75 -15.86 -3.59
N SER A 112 -16.65 -16.64 -3.60
CA SER A 112 -16.64 -18.01 -4.15
C SER A 112 -17.32 -19.07 -3.28
N VAL A 113 -17.76 -18.73 -2.06
CA VAL A 113 -18.44 -19.65 -1.11
C VAL A 113 -19.95 -19.38 -1.06
N LEU A 114 -20.42 -18.28 -1.65
CA LEU A 114 -21.83 -17.85 -1.68
C LEU A 114 -22.54 -18.12 -3.01
N LEU A 115 -21.89 -18.82 -3.95
CA LEU A 115 -22.46 -19.40 -5.16
C LEU A 115 -22.28 -20.92 -5.12
#